data_AF-A0A170V7S8-F1
#
_entry.id   AF-A0A170V7S8-F1
#
_cell.length_a   1.000
_cell.length_b   1.000
_cell.length_c   1.000
_cell.angle_alpha   90.00
_cell.angle_beta   90.00
_cell.angle_gamma   90.00
#
_symmetry.space_group_name_H-M   'P 1'
#
loop_
_entity.id
_entity.type
_entity.pdbx_description
1 polymer ?
#
loop_
_entity_poly.entity_id
_entity_poly.type
_entity_poly.pdbx_seq_one_letter_code
_entity_poly.pdbx_strand_id
1 'polypeptide(L)'
;MFGQRLCNFYRKPNLAFDPGGGCQDNIFALTSIVNIKLNNNTPFFAIFIAFSKAFDSISRTVLWNKLLKLEVGLRITKILKSMYENANMRILTPTRSTEDIRVTPACYKV
;
A
#
# COMPACT_ATOMS: atom_id res chain seq x y z
N MET A 1 22.30 4.59 18.15
CA MET A 1 21.15 5.40 18.61
C MET A 1 20.43 6.00 17.39
N PHE A 2 19.88 5.14 16.53
CA PHE A 2 19.04 5.50 15.38
C PHE A 2 18.11 4.31 15.16
N GLY A 3 16.79 4.49 15.33
CA GLY A 3 15.85 3.41 15.00
C GLY A 3 14.61 3.21 15.88
N GLN A 4 14.28 4.11 16.82
CA GLN A 4 13.11 3.87 17.71
C GLN A 4 12.03 4.97 17.70
N ARG A 5 12.12 6.00 16.85
CA ARG A 5 11.15 7.11 16.89
C ARG A 5 9.98 7.07 15.90
N LEU A 6 9.85 6.03 15.07
CA LEU A 6 8.72 5.93 14.12
C LEU A 6 7.57 5.01 14.59
N CYS A 7 7.77 4.16 15.60
CA CYS A 7 6.77 3.15 15.96
C CYS A 7 5.69 3.60 16.96
N ASN A 8 5.86 4.73 17.66
CA ASN A 8 5.02 5.05 18.83
C ASN A 8 3.96 6.15 18.61
N PHE A 9 3.79 6.69 17.41
CA PHE A 9 2.77 7.74 17.18
C PHE A 9 1.69 7.40 16.14
N TYR A 10 1.73 6.19 15.58
CA TYR A 10 0.65 5.69 14.72
C TYR A 10 0.02 4.49 15.42
N ARG A 11 -1.20 4.64 15.96
CA ARG A 11 -2.04 3.50 16.32
C ARG A 11 -2.30 2.75 15.02
N LYS A 12 -1.44 1.78 14.67
CA LYS A 12 -1.49 1.04 13.40
C LYS A 12 -2.87 0.37 13.30
N PRO A 13 -3.77 0.89 12.45
CA PRO A 13 -5.10 0.32 12.31
C PRO A 13 -5.11 -0.83 11.30
N ASN A 14 -4.00 -1.04 10.58
CA ASN A 14 -3.85 -2.05 9.56
C ASN A 14 -2.65 -2.96 9.85
N LEU A 15 -2.91 -4.26 9.87
CA LEU A 15 -1.89 -5.29 10.09
C LEU A 15 -1.43 -5.99 8.80
N ALA A 16 -1.92 -5.53 7.64
CA ALA A 16 -1.72 -6.19 6.34
C ALA A 16 -0.26 -6.33 5.85
N PHE A 17 0.69 -5.64 6.49
CA PHE A 17 2.12 -5.69 6.14
C PHE A 17 3.01 -5.74 7.40
N ASP A 18 2.45 -6.12 8.55
CA ASP A 18 3.21 -6.22 9.80
C ASP A 18 3.64 -7.69 10.03
N PRO A 19 4.92 -7.97 10.33
CA PRO A 19 5.34 -9.31 10.69
C PRO A 19 4.59 -9.76 11.96
N GLY A 20 3.78 -10.80 11.83
CA GLY A 20 2.94 -11.34 12.92
C GLY A 20 1.51 -10.77 12.97
N GLY A 21 1.16 -9.85 12.07
CA GLY A 21 -0.20 -9.36 11.90
C GLY A 21 -0.90 -10.01 10.70
N GLY A 22 -2.20 -10.31 10.84
CA GLY A 22 -2.99 -10.96 9.79
C GLY A 22 -4.36 -10.33 9.57
N CYS A 23 -5.06 -10.83 8.54
CA CYS A 23 -6.46 -10.48 8.29
C CYS A 23 -7.35 -10.82 9.49
N GLN A 24 -7.06 -11.95 10.16
CA GLN A 24 -7.79 -12.42 11.33
C GLN A 24 -7.76 -11.41 12.48
N ASP A 25 -6.62 -10.77 12.74
CA ASP A 25 -6.50 -9.76 13.79
C ASP A 25 -7.34 -8.51 13.48
N ASN A 26 -7.37 -8.08 12.21
CA ASN A 26 -8.21 -6.96 11.79
C ASN A 26 -9.70 -7.29 11.92
N ILE A 27 -10.10 -8.52 11.56
CA ILE A 27 -11.48 -9.02 11.72
C ILE A 27 -11.84 -9.07 13.20
N PHE A 28 -10.95 -9.62 14.03
CA PHE A 28 -11.16 -9.70 15.47
C PHE A 28 -11.34 -8.30 16.07
N ALA A 29 -10.45 -7.35 15.75
CA ALA A 29 -10.53 -5.98 16.24
C ALA A 29 -11.83 -5.28 15.82
N LEU A 30 -12.24 -5.42 14.55
CA LEU A 30 -13.52 -4.86 14.07
C LEU A 30 -14.71 -5.49 14.81
N THR A 31 -14.72 -6.81 14.94
CA THR A 31 -15.79 -7.56 15.63
C THR A 31 -15.88 -7.16 17.10
N SER A 32 -14.74 -6.98 17.78
CA SER A 32 -14.71 -6.49 19.16
C SER A 32 -15.32 -5.09 19.28
N ILE A 33 -14.98 -4.17 18.38
CA ILE A 33 -15.55 -2.81 18.38
C ILE A 33 -17.07 -2.86 18.18
N VAL A 34 -17.55 -3.67 17.23
CA VAL A 34 -18.98 -3.86 16.98
C VAL A 34 -19.68 -4.39 18.23
N ASN A 35 -19.13 -5.44 18.85
CA ASN A 35 -19.72 -6.04 20.05
C ASN A 35 -19.79 -5.07 21.23
N ILE A 36 -18.74 -4.27 21.45
CA ILE A 36 -18.72 -3.24 22.51
C ILE A 36 -19.82 -2.20 22.26
N LYS A 37 -19.99 -1.75 21.01
CA LYS A 37 -20.98 -0.74 20.66
C LYS A 37 -22.40 -1.25 20.80
N LEU A 38 -22.64 -2.50 20.40
CA LEU A 38 -23.92 -3.19 20.59
C LEU A 38 -24.25 -3.37 22.07
N ASN A 39 -23.29 -3.83 22.88
CA ASN A 39 -23.49 -4.05 24.31
C ASN A 39 -23.80 -2.76 25.08
N ASN A 40 -23.23 -1.64 24.63
CA ASN A 40 -23.45 -0.33 25.25
C ASN A 40 -24.67 0.42 24.68
N ASN A 41 -25.46 -0.19 23.79
CA ASN A 41 -26.59 0.45 23.09
C ASN A 41 -26.22 1.79 22.44
N THR A 42 -24.97 1.94 21.99
CA THR A 42 -24.52 3.16 21.32
C THR A 42 -24.64 3.02 19.81
N PRO A 43 -25.08 4.06 19.08
CA PRO A 43 -25.16 4.01 17.62
C PRO A 43 -23.75 3.78 17.03
N PHE A 44 -23.67 2.87 16.05
CA PHE A 44 -22.45 2.51 15.35
C PHE A 44 -22.69 2.53 13.84
N PHE A 45 -21.82 3.22 13.11
CA PHE A 45 -21.84 3.30 11.66
C PHE A 45 -20.47 2.88 11.13
N ALA A 46 -20.46 2.03 10.10
CA ALA A 46 -19.24 1.59 9.43
C ALA A 46 -19.35 1.84 7.92
N ILE A 47 -18.23 2.21 7.30
CA ILE A 47 -18.13 2.41 5.86
C ILE A 47 -17.01 1.52 5.35
N PHE A 48 -17.29 0.72 4.33
CA PHE A 48 -16.29 -0.07 3.63
C PHE A 48 -15.78 0.70 2.42
N ILE A 49 -14.48 1.02 2.41
CA ILE A 49 -13.83 1.73 1.30
C ILE A 49 -12.85 0.76 0.64
N ALA A 50 -13.15 0.39 -0.61
CA ALA A 50 -12.26 -0.39 -1.46
C ALA A 50 -11.67 0.49 -2.57
N PHE A 51 -10.35 0.54 -2.67
CA PHE A 51 -9.66 1.28 -3.72
C PHE A 51 -9.51 0.42 -4.98
N SER A 52 -10.00 0.91 -6.12
CA SER A 52 -9.76 0.27 -7.41
C SER A 52 -8.29 0.48 -7.82
N LYS A 53 -7.60 -0.62 -8.15
CA LYS A 53 -6.20 -0.64 -8.59
C LYS A 53 -5.31 0.22 -7.68
N ALA A 54 -5.33 -0.07 -6.38
CA ALA A 54 -4.79 0.79 -5.32
C ALA A 54 -3.33 1.24 -5.54
N PHE A 55 -2.50 0.43 -6.19
CA PHE A 55 -1.11 0.77 -6.50
C PHE A 55 -0.93 1.44 -7.87
N ASP A 56 -1.71 1.05 -8.87
CA ASP A 56 -1.59 1.59 -10.24
C ASP A 56 -2.18 2.99 -10.37
N SER A 57 -3.20 3.29 -9.56
CA SER A 57 -3.93 4.56 -9.56
C SER A 57 -3.21 5.70 -8.83
N ILE A 58 -2.09 5.44 -8.15
CA ILE A 58 -1.38 6.45 -7.37
C ILE A 58 -0.63 7.41 -8.30
N SER A 59 -0.84 8.72 -8.08
CA SER A 59 -0.04 9.75 -8.75
C SER A 59 1.43 9.68 -8.29
N ARG A 60 2.35 9.50 -9.25
CA ARG A 60 3.79 9.45 -8.95
C ARG A 60 4.31 10.73 -8.32
N THR A 61 3.78 11.90 -8.71
CA THR A 61 4.20 13.18 -8.12
C THR A 61 3.85 13.25 -6.63
N VAL A 62 2.65 12.80 -6.27
CA VAL A 62 2.20 12.70 -4.88
C VAL A 62 3.02 11.66 -4.11
N LEU A 63 3.30 10.51 -4.71
CA LEU A 63 4.11 9.46 -4.09
C LEU A 63 5.52 9.97 -3.73
N TRP A 64 6.21 10.63 -4.66
CA TRP A 64 7.54 11.19 -4.41
C TRP A 64 7.53 12.24 -3.31
N ASN A 65 6.56 13.15 -3.34
CA ASN A 65 6.41 14.17 -2.30
C ASN A 65 6.11 13.55 -0.93
N LYS A 66 5.32 12.46 -0.90
CA LYS A 66 4.99 11.76 0.35
C LYS A 66 6.21 11.04 0.93
N LEU A 67 7.02 10.37 0.11
CA LEU A 67 8.24 9.72 0.57
C LEU A 67 9.24 10.73 1.17
N LEU A 68 9.41 11.89 0.54
CA LEU A 68 10.28 12.94 1.07
C LEU A 68 9.74 13.51 2.40
N LYS A 69 8.42 13.68 2.53
CA LYS A 69 7.78 14.11 3.79
C LYS A 69 7.88 13.05 4.90
N LEU A 70 8.03 11.77 4.54
CA LEU A 70 8.30 10.69 5.48
C LEU A 70 9.81 10.51 5.77
N GLU A 71 10.63 11.47 5.36
CA GLU A 71 12.09 11.48 5.56
C GLU A 71 12.79 10.26 4.94
N VAL A 72 12.19 9.67 3.91
CA VAL A 72 12.86 8.64 3.11
C VAL A 72 14.01 9.30 2.36
N GLY A 73 15.21 8.79 2.57
CA GLY A 73 16.43 9.38 2.04
C GLY A 73 16.40 9.55 0.51
N LEU A 74 16.93 10.68 0.03
CA LEU A 74 16.95 11.05 -1.40
C LEU A 74 17.53 9.97 -2.31
N ARG A 75 18.51 9.20 -1.83
CA ARG A 75 19.11 8.09 -2.58
C ARG A 75 18.09 7.00 -2.89
N ILE A 76 17.30 6.58 -1.89
CA ILE A 76 16.25 5.56 -2.05
C ILE A 76 15.17 6.10 -2.98
N THR A 77 14.72 7.33 -2.79
CA THR A 77 13.72 7.95 -3.67
C THR A 77 14.18 8.03 -5.12
N LYS A 78 15.46 8.34 -5.38
CA LYS A 78 16.03 8.33 -6.74
C LYS A 78 16.04 6.94 -7.35
N ILE A 79 16.42 5.91 -6.58
CA ILE A 79 16.38 4.51 -7.05
C ILE A 79 14.94 4.12 -7.40
N LEU A 80 13.98 4.40 -6.53
CA LEU A 80 12.57 4.10 -6.79
C LEU A 80 12.06 4.82 -8.06
N LYS A 81 12.36 6.11 -8.22
CA LYS A 81 12.01 6.86 -9.45
C LYS A 81 12.55 6.16 -10.69
N SER A 82 13.84 5.79 -10.68
CA SER A 82 14.48 5.09 -11.80
C SER A 82 13.81 3.75 -12.11
N MET A 83 13.44 2.98 -11.09
CA MET A 83 12.73 1.71 -11.27
C MET A 83 11.36 1.89 -11.95
N TYR A 84 10.60 2.92 -11.57
CA TYR A 84 9.29 3.20 -12.17
C TYR A 84 9.40 3.79 -13.59
N GLU A 85 10.45 4.54 -13.91
CA GLU A 85 10.64 5.18 -15.23
C GLU A 85 11.19 4.23 -16.31
N ASN A 86 11.98 3.25 -15.88
CA ASN A 86 12.71 2.32 -16.75
C ASN A 86 12.17 0.88 -16.70
N ALA A 87 10.96 0.68 -16.17
CA ALA A 87 10.33 -0.63 -16.10
C ALA A 87 9.99 -1.17 -17.50
N ASN A 88 10.56 -2.32 -17.85
CA ASN A 88 10.26 -3.09 -19.06
C ASN A 88 9.75 -4.47 -18.65
N MET A 89 8.80 -5.00 -19.41
CA MET A 89 8.25 -6.34 -19.23
C MET A 89 8.41 -7.17 -20.51
N ARG A 90 8.61 -8.47 -20.35
CA ARG A 90 8.65 -9.43 -21.46
C ARG A 90 7.76 -10.61 -21.13
N ILE A 91 6.95 -11.06 -22.07
CA ILE A 91 6.03 -12.17 -21.88
C ILE A 91 6.67 -13.43 -22.45
N LEU A 92 6.78 -14.48 -21.63
CA LEU A 92 7.27 -15.79 -22.07
C LEU A 92 6.06 -16.63 -22.52
N THR A 93 6.07 -17.06 -23.77
CA THR A 93 5.10 -18.03 -24.31
C THR A 93 5.80 -19.38 -24.54
N PRO A 94 5.07 -20.51 -24.67
CA PRO A 94 5.67 -21.83 -24.86
C PRO A 94 6.60 -21.94 -26.07
N THR A 95 6.41 -21.07 -27.08
CA THR A 95 7.19 -21.08 -28.33
C THR A 95 8.26 -20.01 -28.38
N ARG A 96 8.06 -18.84 -27.74
CA ARG A 96 9.02 -17.73 -27.76
C ARG A 96 8.77 -16.69 -26.66
N SER A 97 9.80 -15.91 -26.33
CA SER A 97 9.61 -14.66 -25.60
C SER A 97 9.23 -13.51 -26.55
N THR A 98 8.37 -12.60 -26.06
CA THR A 98 8.05 -11.36 -26.78
C THR A 98 9.24 -10.42 -26.82
N GLU A 99 9.13 -9.33 -27.57
CA GLU A 99 9.99 -8.17 -27.38
C GLU A 99 9.74 -7.47 -26.04
N ASP A 100 10.63 -6.55 -25.68
CA ASP A 100 10.48 -5.75 -24.47
C ASP A 100 9.37 -4.73 -24.62
N ILE A 101 8.36 -4.88 -23.78
CA ILE A 101 7.22 -3.97 -23.70
C ILE A 101 7.52 -2.97 -22.58
N ARG A 102 7.55 -1.69 -22.92
CA ARG A 102 7.73 -0.63 -21.92
C ARG A 102 6.48 -0.53 -21.04
N VAL A 103 6.65 -0.62 -19.73
CA VAL A 103 5.55 -0.47 -18.79
C VAL A 103 5.18 1.01 -18.71
N THR A 104 4.03 1.38 -19.28
CA THR A 104 3.51 2.74 -19.18
C THR A 104 2.39 2.84 -18.15
N PRO A 105 2.24 4.00 -17.50
CA PRO A 105 1.08 4.32 -16.68
C PRO A 105 -0.28 4.03 -17.28
N ALA A 106 -0.39 4.16 -18.61
CA ALA A 106 -1.64 4.06 -19.35
C ALA A 106 -2.04 2.61 -19.65
N CYS A 107 -1.10 1.66 -19.58
CA CYS A 107 -1.38 0.23 -19.80
C CYS A 107 -2.32 -0.40 -18.75
N TYR A 108 -2.62 0.32 -17.66
CA TYR A 108 -3.54 -0.14 -16.62
C TYR A 108 -4.99 0.34 -16.81
N LYS A 109 -5.30 1.10 -17.87
CA LYS A 109 -6.68 1.46 -18.24
C LYS A 109 -7.28 0.36 -19.12
N VAL A 110 -7.67 -0.74 -18.48
CA VAL A 110 -8.68 -1.69 -18.97
C VAL A 110 -9.86 -1.64 -18.01
#